data_AF-Q6RWD6-F1
#
_entry.id   AF-Q6RWD6-F1
#
_cell.length_a   1.000
_cell.length_b   1.000
_cell.length_c   1.000
_cell.angle_alpha   90.00
_cell.angle_beta   90.00
_cell.angle_gamma   90.00
#
_symmetry.space_group_name_H-M   'P 1'
#
loop_
_entity.id
_entity.type
_entity.pdbx_description
1 polymer ?
#
loop_
_entity_poly.entity_id
_entity_poly.type
_entity_poly.pdbx_seq_one_letter_code
_entity_poly.pdbx_strand_id
1 'polypeptide(L)'
;VAYKNVVGARRSSWRVISSIEQKTEGNEKKQQMAREYREKIEAELQEICNDVLGLLEKYLIPNASQAESKVFYLKMKGDYYRYLSEVASGEAKRTTVDNSQKAYQDAFEISKREMQPTHPIRLGLALNFSVFYYEILNTPEQACALAKTAFDEAIAELDTLNEDSYKDSTLIMQLLRDNLTLWKGENQGDEADAGEGEN
;
A
#
# COMPACT_ATOMS: atom_id res chain seq x y z
N VAL A 1 -2.73 9.53 11.78
CA VAL A 1 -2.25 10.72 11.05
C VAL A 1 -0.77 11.01 11.32
N ALA A 2 -0.31 11.12 12.57
CA ALA A 2 1.09 11.44 12.91
C ALA A 2 2.13 10.56 12.19
N TYR A 3 2.10 9.24 12.39
CA TYR A 3 3.07 8.35 11.75
C TYR A 3 2.97 8.29 10.22
N LYS A 4 1.76 8.46 9.65
CA LYS A 4 1.56 8.54 8.19
C LYS A 4 2.35 9.70 7.58
N ASN A 5 2.38 10.85 8.25
CA ASN A 5 3.11 12.02 7.76
C ASN A 5 4.64 11.82 7.86
N VAL A 6 5.11 11.27 8.98
CA VAL A 6 6.54 11.02 9.21
C VAL A 6 7.08 9.99 8.22
N VAL A 7 6.41 8.84 8.07
CA VAL A 7 6.83 7.80 7.11
C VAL A 7 6.65 8.26 5.67
N GLY A 8 5.60 9.04 5.38
CA GLY A 8 5.34 9.59 4.06
C GLY A 8 6.45 10.52 3.58
N ALA A 9 6.94 11.41 4.45
CA ALA A 9 8.07 12.29 4.13
C ALA A 9 9.33 11.47 3.80
N ARG A 10 9.64 10.45 4.60
CA ARG A 10 10.81 9.57 4.38
C ARG A 10 10.70 8.74 3.11
N ARG A 11 9.53 8.17 2.81
CA ARG A 11 9.28 7.44 1.56
C ARG A 11 9.45 8.33 0.33
N SER A 12 8.93 9.56 0.37
CA SER A 12 9.12 10.52 -0.73
C SER A 12 10.59 10.89 -0.91
N SER A 13 11.32 11.17 0.17
CA SER A 13 12.76 11.41 0.11
C SER A 13 13.52 10.22 -0.46
N TRP A 14 13.20 9.00 -0.01
CA TRP A 14 13.81 7.77 -0.49
C TRP A 14 13.63 7.61 -2.00
N ARG A 15 12.40 7.75 -2.53
CA ARG A 15 12.16 7.65 -3.98
C ARG A 15 12.98 8.65 -4.80
N VAL A 16 13.08 9.89 -4.32
CA VAL A 16 13.86 10.94 -5.00
C VAL A 16 15.35 10.56 -5.03
N ILE A 17 15.90 10.12 -3.90
CA ILE A 17 17.32 9.77 -3.81
C ILE A 17 17.63 8.50 -4.58
N SER A 18 16.77 7.48 -4.55
CA SER A 18 16.91 6.28 -5.39
C SER A 18 16.91 6.62 -6.88
N SER A 19 16.05 7.55 -7.32
CA SER A 19 16.04 8.02 -8.71
C SER A 19 17.33 8.80 -9.06
N ILE A 20 17.87 9.59 -8.13
CA ILE A 20 19.14 10.30 -8.33
C ILE A 20 20.29 9.30 -8.42
N GLU A 21 20.36 8.30 -7.54
CA GLU A 21 21.39 7.25 -7.57
C GLU A 21 21.43 6.59 -8.96
N GLN A 22 20.27 6.17 -9.47
CA GLN A 22 20.14 5.56 -10.79
C GLN A 22 20.57 6.51 -11.93
N LYS A 23 20.19 7.79 -11.88
CA LYS A 23 20.58 8.79 -12.90
C LYS A 23 22.05 9.19 -12.84
N THR A 24 22.75 8.88 -11.75
CA THR A 24 24.18 9.16 -11.58
C THR A 24 25.09 7.98 -11.94
N GLU A 25 24.54 6.91 -12.49
CA GLU A 25 25.32 5.80 -13.06
C GLU A 25 26.36 6.35 -14.06
N GLY A 26 27.62 5.93 -13.87
CA GLY A 26 28.78 6.44 -14.63
C GLY A 26 29.54 7.60 -13.97
N ASN A 27 29.04 8.16 -12.86
CA ASN A 27 29.80 9.07 -11.99
C ASN A 27 29.95 8.47 -10.59
N GLU A 28 31.03 7.70 -10.39
CA GLU A 28 31.27 6.93 -9.16
C GLU A 28 31.14 7.76 -7.88
N LYS A 29 31.69 8.98 -7.87
CA LYS A 29 31.64 9.85 -6.69
C LYS A 29 30.21 10.29 -6.36
N LYS A 30 29.43 10.70 -7.37
CA LYS A 30 28.03 11.11 -7.16
C LYS A 30 27.14 9.93 -6.79
N GLN A 31 27.37 8.78 -7.43
CA GLN A 31 26.63 7.54 -7.17
C GLN A 31 26.88 7.06 -5.73
N GLN A 32 28.14 7.08 -5.27
CA GLN A 32 28.48 6.71 -3.89
C GLN A 32 27.80 7.63 -2.87
N MET A 33 27.82 8.94 -3.09
CA MET A 33 27.13 9.89 -2.19
C MET A 33 25.61 9.67 -2.16
N ALA A 34 25.00 9.40 -3.32
CA ALA A 34 23.57 9.11 -3.41
C ALA A 34 23.20 7.81 -2.67
N ARG A 35 24.02 6.77 -2.82
CA ARG A 35 23.88 5.49 -2.13
C ARG A 35 23.94 5.62 -0.61
N GLU A 36 24.98 6.27 -0.08
CA GLU A 36 25.13 6.48 1.36
C GLU A 36 23.94 7.24 1.95
N TYR A 37 23.43 8.23 1.21
CA TYR A 37 22.27 8.99 1.64
C TYR A 37 20.97 8.18 1.54
N ARG A 38 20.82 7.33 0.52
CA ARG A 38 19.71 6.37 0.41
C ARG A 38 19.70 5.43 1.62
N GLU A 39 20.82 4.80 1.93
CA GLU A 39 20.96 3.85 3.04
C GLU A 39 20.64 4.49 4.40
N LYS A 40 21.03 5.76 4.59
CA LYS A 40 20.63 6.51 5.79
C LYS A 40 19.11 6.68 5.90
N ILE A 41 18.45 7.05 4.80
CA ILE A 41 16.98 7.20 4.77
C ILE A 41 16.30 5.85 5.01
N GLU A 42 16.84 4.75 4.46
CA GLU A 42 16.33 3.40 4.68
C GLU A 42 16.39 3.00 6.15
N ALA A 43 17.50 3.28 6.84
CA ALA A 43 17.64 3.01 8.26
C ALA A 43 16.59 3.78 9.10
N GLU A 44 16.39 5.07 8.81
CA GLU A 44 15.36 5.88 9.48
C GLU A 44 13.95 5.35 9.20
N LEU A 45 13.66 4.94 7.96
CA LEU A 45 12.37 4.36 7.59
C LEU A 45 12.13 3.03 8.32
N GLN A 46 13.16 2.18 8.40
CA GLN A 46 13.09 0.91 9.12
C GLN A 46 12.81 1.11 10.61
N GLU A 47 13.52 2.05 11.26
CA GLU A 47 13.29 2.40 12.67
C GLU A 47 11.84 2.83 12.91
N ILE A 48 11.34 3.80 12.13
CA ILE A 48 9.96 4.30 12.24
C ILE A 48 8.94 3.17 12.04
N CYS A 49 9.14 2.31 11.05
CA CYS A 49 8.23 1.21 10.79
C CYS A 49 8.23 0.18 11.93
N ASN A 50 9.42 -0.19 12.43
CA ASN A 50 9.56 -1.14 13.52
C ASN A 50 8.97 -0.62 14.84
N ASP A 51 9.08 0.67 15.12
CA ASP A 51 8.43 1.30 16.28
C ASP A 51 6.92 1.15 16.21
N VAL A 52 6.31 1.47 15.07
CA VAL A 52 4.85 1.35 14.89
C VAL A 52 4.41 -0.11 14.93
N LEU A 53 5.13 -1.01 14.27
CA LEU A 53 4.85 -2.45 14.32
C LEU A 53 4.92 -2.98 15.75
N GLY A 54 5.93 -2.57 16.52
CA GLY A 54 6.06 -2.93 17.93
C GLY A 54 4.87 -2.45 18.78
N LEU A 55 4.37 -1.24 18.53
CA LEU A 55 3.17 -0.72 19.20
C LEU A 55 1.91 -1.50 18.82
N LEU A 56 1.75 -1.82 17.53
CA LEU A 56 0.61 -2.57 17.01
C LEU A 56 0.55 -3.97 17.61
N GLU A 57 1.68 -4.69 17.62
CA GLU A 57 1.74 -6.08 18.06
C GLU A 57 1.65 -6.24 19.58
N LYS A 58 2.30 -5.34 20.34
CA LYS A 58 2.35 -5.47 21.81
C LYS A 58 1.11 -4.90 22.50
N TYR A 59 0.51 -3.86 21.93
CA TYR A 59 -0.53 -3.08 22.63
C TYR A 59 -1.82 -2.94 21.84
N LEU A 60 -1.79 -2.47 20.59
CA LEU A 60 -3.03 -2.04 19.93
C LEU A 60 -3.87 -3.21 19.43
N ILE A 61 -3.28 -4.17 18.71
CA ILE A 61 -4.00 -5.34 18.18
C ILE A 61 -4.52 -6.25 19.31
N PRO A 62 -3.73 -6.60 20.35
CA PRO A 62 -4.22 -7.47 21.43
C PRO A 62 -5.36 -6.86 22.25
N ASN A 63 -5.41 -5.53 22.38
CA ASN A 63 -6.44 -4.83 23.16
C ASN A 63 -7.63 -4.35 22.31
N ALA A 64 -7.61 -4.55 20.99
CA ALA A 64 -8.73 -4.21 20.12
C ALA A 64 -9.87 -5.21 20.28
N SER A 65 -11.03 -4.74 20.75
CA SER A 65 -12.23 -5.58 20.93
C SER A 65 -13.18 -5.49 19.73
N GLN A 66 -13.37 -4.28 19.18
CA GLN A 66 -14.31 -3.98 18.11
C GLN A 66 -13.73 -4.30 16.72
N ALA A 67 -14.58 -4.74 15.79
CA ALA A 67 -14.23 -5.08 14.41
C ALA A 67 -13.45 -3.94 13.72
N GLU A 68 -14.00 -2.73 13.77
CA GLU A 68 -13.41 -1.53 13.16
C GLU A 68 -11.98 -1.29 13.65
N SER A 69 -11.76 -1.36 14.95
CA SER A 69 -10.43 -1.15 15.55
C SER A 69 -9.44 -2.25 15.14
N LYS A 70 -9.87 -3.52 15.13
CA LYS A 70 -9.04 -4.65 14.70
C LYS A 70 -8.63 -4.51 13.24
N VAL A 71 -9.60 -4.24 12.35
CA VAL A 71 -9.35 -4.05 10.92
C VAL A 71 -8.43 -2.85 10.70
N PHE A 72 -8.65 -1.74 11.41
CA PHE A 72 -7.80 -0.56 11.32
C PHE A 72 -6.34 -0.86 11.69
N TYR A 73 -6.10 -1.55 12.81
CA TYR A 73 -4.75 -1.87 13.26
C TYR A 73 -4.07 -2.94 12.40
N LEU A 74 -4.80 -3.96 11.94
CA LEU A 74 -4.26 -4.96 11.01
C LEU A 74 -3.94 -4.36 9.64
N LYS A 75 -4.82 -3.51 9.11
CA LYS A 75 -4.54 -2.72 7.92
C LYS A 75 -3.28 -1.88 8.10
N MET A 76 -3.15 -1.20 9.24
CA MET A 76 -1.97 -0.40 9.55
C MET A 76 -0.72 -1.29 9.62
N LYS A 77 -0.78 -2.47 10.23
CA LYS A 77 0.30 -3.46 10.24
C LYS A 77 0.74 -3.85 8.81
N GLY A 78 -0.23 -4.13 7.93
CA GLY A 78 0.03 -4.38 6.51
C GLY A 78 0.72 -3.20 5.83
N ASP A 79 0.24 -1.97 6.06
CA ASP A 79 0.84 -0.76 5.51
C ASP A 79 2.32 -0.59 5.90
N TYR A 80 2.69 -0.80 7.17
CA TYR A 80 4.09 -0.65 7.60
C TYR A 80 5.00 -1.77 7.11
N TYR A 81 4.54 -3.02 7.03
CA TYR A 81 5.31 -4.08 6.39
C TYR A 81 5.49 -3.85 4.90
N ARG A 82 4.47 -3.31 4.22
CA ARG A 82 4.59 -2.88 2.83
C ARG A 82 5.67 -1.80 2.68
N TYR A 83 5.70 -0.78 3.54
CA TYR A 83 6.74 0.24 3.49
C TYR A 83 8.14 -0.33 3.72
N LEU A 84 8.29 -1.30 4.63
CA LEU A 84 9.54 -2.02 4.81
C LEU A 84 9.94 -2.81 3.56
N SER A 85 8.98 -3.44 2.87
CA SER A 85 9.25 -4.22 1.67
C SER A 85 9.71 -3.39 0.46
N GLU A 86 9.38 -2.09 0.43
CA GLU A 86 9.84 -1.15 -0.60
C GLU A 86 11.35 -0.93 -0.54
N VAL A 87 11.93 -0.97 0.66
CA VAL A 87 13.37 -0.72 0.91
C VAL A 87 14.17 -1.99 1.22
N ALA A 88 13.51 -3.12 1.42
CA ALA A 88 14.15 -4.38 1.76
C ALA A 88 14.67 -5.13 0.52
N SER A 89 15.69 -5.96 0.72
CA SER A 89 16.27 -6.84 -0.31
C SER A 89 16.44 -8.27 0.20
N GLY A 90 16.61 -9.22 -0.72
CA GLY A 90 16.83 -10.64 -0.39
C GLY A 90 15.75 -11.26 0.51
N GLU A 91 16.18 -11.98 1.55
CA GLU A 91 15.30 -12.68 2.50
C GLU A 91 14.45 -11.73 3.34
N ALA A 92 14.99 -10.56 3.69
CA ALA A 92 14.25 -9.53 4.42
C ALA A 92 13.04 -9.06 3.61
N LYS A 93 13.20 -8.87 2.30
CA LYS A 93 12.09 -8.51 1.41
C LYS A 93 11.00 -9.57 1.46
N ARG A 94 11.34 -10.85 1.25
CA ARG A 94 10.36 -11.95 1.29
C ARG A 94 9.57 -11.96 2.60
N THR A 95 10.27 -11.85 3.73
CA THR A 95 9.65 -11.83 5.06
C THR A 95 8.71 -10.65 5.24
N THR A 96 9.09 -9.45 4.81
CA THR A 96 8.23 -8.26 4.91
C THR A 96 7.01 -8.35 4.00
N VAL A 97 7.14 -8.93 2.80
CA VAL A 97 6.04 -9.18 1.87
C VAL A 97 5.03 -10.16 2.47
N ASP A 98 5.50 -11.30 2.98
CA ASP A 98 4.65 -12.34 3.59
C ASP A 98 3.87 -11.77 4.78
N ASN A 99 4.54 -11.00 5.65
CA ASN A 99 3.90 -10.37 6.80
C ASN A 99 2.88 -9.29 6.41
N SER A 100 3.18 -8.49 5.37
CA SER A 100 2.25 -7.49 4.82
C SER A 100 0.99 -8.17 4.28
N GLN A 101 1.17 -9.20 3.46
CA GLN A 101 0.06 -9.96 2.86
C GLN A 101 -0.82 -10.60 3.93
N LYS A 102 -0.21 -11.25 4.93
CA LYS A 102 -0.95 -11.87 6.03
C LYS A 102 -1.78 -10.84 6.80
N ALA A 103 -1.19 -9.70 7.16
CA ALA A 103 -1.89 -8.66 7.90
C ALA A 103 -3.07 -8.07 7.11
N TYR A 104 -2.91 -7.85 5.80
CA TYR A 104 -4.01 -7.41 4.95
C TYR A 104 -5.09 -8.48 4.79
N GLN A 105 -4.73 -9.75 4.63
CA GLN A 105 -5.69 -10.84 4.52
C GLN A 105 -6.52 -10.98 5.81
N ASP A 106 -5.86 -10.98 6.97
CA ASP A 106 -6.53 -11.06 8.28
C ASP A 106 -7.50 -9.87 8.47
N ALA A 107 -7.09 -8.66 8.08
CA ALA A 107 -7.95 -7.48 8.10
C ALA A 107 -9.15 -7.63 7.13
N PHE A 108 -8.90 -8.20 5.95
CA PHE A 108 -9.89 -8.31 4.88
C PHE A 108 -11.00 -9.29 5.24
N GLU A 109 -10.64 -10.45 5.79
CA GLU A 109 -11.60 -11.45 6.27
C GLU A 109 -12.53 -10.90 7.37
N ILE A 110 -11.96 -10.16 8.34
CA ILE A 110 -12.77 -9.52 9.40
C ILE A 110 -13.68 -8.45 8.77
N SER A 111 -13.15 -7.61 7.88
CA SER A 111 -13.93 -6.53 7.26
C SER A 111 -15.09 -7.04 6.41
N LYS A 112 -14.91 -8.16 5.70
CA LYS A 112 -15.97 -8.79 4.90
C LYS A 112 -17.10 -9.32 5.75
N ARG A 113 -16.78 -9.86 6.93
CA ARG A 113 -17.78 -10.45 7.84
C ARG A 113 -18.52 -9.40 8.67
N GLU A 114 -17.83 -8.34 9.10
CA GLU A 114 -18.31 -7.47 10.18
C GLU A 114 -18.53 -6.01 9.78
N MET A 115 -18.26 -5.63 8.52
CA MET A 115 -18.35 -4.23 8.07
C MET A 115 -19.09 -4.11 6.74
N GLN A 116 -19.89 -3.06 6.58
CA GLN A 116 -20.58 -2.77 5.32
C GLN A 116 -19.57 -2.44 4.20
N PRO A 117 -19.83 -2.79 2.93
CA PRO A 117 -18.95 -2.48 1.80
C PRO A 117 -18.62 -0.99 1.66
N THR A 118 -19.54 -0.11 2.06
CA THR A 118 -19.38 1.34 2.04
C THR A 118 -18.54 1.89 3.20
N HIS A 119 -18.19 1.08 4.20
CA HIS A 119 -17.49 1.57 5.38
C HIS A 119 -16.07 2.10 5.01
N PRO A 120 -15.69 3.34 5.41
CA PRO A 120 -14.40 3.95 5.03
C PRO A 120 -13.17 3.10 5.31
N ILE A 121 -13.10 2.46 6.48
CA ILE A 121 -11.99 1.56 6.84
C ILE A 121 -11.91 0.34 5.90
N ARG A 122 -13.04 -0.28 5.54
CA ARG A 122 -13.07 -1.43 4.61
C ARG A 122 -12.66 -1.01 3.20
N LEU A 123 -13.19 0.12 2.71
CA LEU A 123 -12.77 0.70 1.44
C LEU A 123 -11.28 1.04 1.42
N GLY A 124 -10.79 1.69 2.48
CA GLY A 124 -9.38 2.07 2.61
C GLY A 124 -8.46 0.86 2.72
N LEU A 125 -8.93 -0.25 3.31
CA LEU A 125 -8.23 -1.52 3.30
C LEU A 125 -8.14 -2.08 1.87
N ALA A 126 -9.25 -2.15 1.13
CA ALA A 126 -9.25 -2.64 -0.24
C ALA A 126 -8.34 -1.80 -1.16
N LEU A 127 -8.35 -0.47 -0.99
CA LEU A 127 -7.45 0.44 -1.70
C LEU A 127 -5.97 0.13 -1.42
N ASN A 128 -5.58 -0.01 -0.15
CA ASN A 128 -4.18 -0.26 0.18
C ASN A 128 -3.73 -1.68 -0.18
N PHE A 129 -4.64 -2.65 -0.10
CA PHE A 129 -4.34 -4.04 -0.44
C PHE A 129 -4.26 -4.23 -1.96
N SER A 130 -5.06 -3.51 -2.77
CA SER A 130 -4.90 -3.52 -4.23
C SER A 130 -3.57 -2.88 -4.65
N VAL A 131 -3.18 -1.77 -4.03
CA VAL A 131 -1.84 -1.16 -4.23
C VAL A 131 -0.73 -2.15 -3.85
N PHE A 132 -0.89 -2.94 -2.79
CA PHE A 132 0.08 -3.98 -2.44
C PHE A 132 0.19 -5.07 -3.53
N TYR A 133 -0.93 -5.56 -4.05
CA TYR A 133 -0.92 -6.51 -5.16
C TYR A 133 -0.24 -5.93 -6.42
N TYR A 134 -0.45 -4.65 -6.68
CA TYR A 134 0.14 -3.97 -7.83
C TYR A 134 1.64 -3.70 -7.65
N GLU A 135 2.00 -2.91 -6.63
CA GLU A 135 3.37 -2.39 -6.46
C GLU A 135 4.35 -3.42 -5.88
N ILE A 136 3.88 -4.39 -5.08
CA ILE A 136 4.76 -5.29 -4.32
C ILE A 136 4.77 -6.70 -4.88
N LEU A 137 3.59 -7.27 -5.16
CA LEU A 137 3.47 -8.62 -5.72
C LEU A 137 3.54 -8.66 -7.25
N ASN A 138 3.45 -7.50 -7.91
CA ASN A 138 3.46 -7.40 -9.36
C ASN A 138 2.38 -8.28 -10.02
N THR A 139 1.19 -8.30 -9.42
CA THR A 139 0.02 -9.04 -9.90
C THR A 139 -1.11 -8.05 -10.24
N PRO A 140 -1.02 -7.34 -11.38
CA PRO A 140 -1.94 -6.25 -11.73
C PRO A 140 -3.38 -6.72 -11.93
N GLU A 141 -3.59 -7.94 -12.44
CA GLU A 141 -4.92 -8.54 -12.57
C GLU A 141 -5.63 -8.67 -11.22
N GLN A 142 -4.91 -9.17 -10.21
CA GLN A 142 -5.44 -9.34 -8.86
C GLN A 142 -5.69 -8.00 -8.17
N ALA A 143 -4.81 -7.02 -8.39
CA ALA A 143 -5.01 -5.65 -7.91
C ALA A 143 -6.28 -5.01 -8.49
N CYS A 144 -6.45 -5.11 -9.82
CA CYS A 144 -7.62 -4.60 -10.52
C CYS A 144 -8.90 -5.31 -10.10
N ALA A 145 -8.87 -6.64 -9.98
CA ALA A 145 -10.02 -7.42 -9.53
C ALA A 145 -10.47 -6.98 -8.13
N LEU A 146 -9.53 -6.87 -7.17
CA LEU A 146 -9.83 -6.45 -5.80
C LEU A 146 -10.41 -5.02 -5.76
N ALA A 147 -9.76 -4.07 -6.44
CA ALA A 147 -10.20 -2.68 -6.47
C ALA A 147 -11.58 -2.54 -7.13
N LYS A 148 -11.82 -3.25 -8.23
CA LYS A 148 -13.10 -3.23 -8.95
C LYS A 148 -14.21 -3.84 -8.10
N THR A 149 -14.00 -5.01 -7.49
CA THR A 149 -14.99 -5.64 -6.61
C THR A 149 -15.36 -4.72 -5.45
N ALA A 150 -14.39 -4.11 -4.77
CA ALA A 150 -14.68 -3.19 -3.67
C ALA A 150 -15.45 -1.94 -4.11
N PHE A 151 -15.12 -1.40 -5.29
CA PHE A 151 -15.84 -0.26 -5.86
C PHE A 151 -17.28 -0.63 -6.24
N ASP A 152 -17.49 -1.75 -6.94
CA ASP A 152 -18.81 -2.20 -7.39
C ASP A 152 -19.72 -2.55 -6.20
N GLU A 153 -19.20 -3.24 -5.18
CA GLU A 153 -19.94 -3.55 -3.94
C GLU A 153 -20.38 -2.27 -3.21
N ALA A 154 -19.49 -1.27 -3.11
CA ALA A 154 -19.82 -0.01 -2.45
C ALA A 154 -20.82 0.85 -3.25
N ILE A 155 -20.79 0.80 -4.58
CA ILE A 155 -21.79 1.45 -5.44
C ILE A 155 -23.17 0.81 -5.23
N ALA A 156 -23.25 -0.52 -5.15
CA ALA A 156 -24.50 -1.23 -4.95
C ALA A 156 -25.21 -0.90 -3.62
N GLU A 157 -24.45 -0.46 -2.61
CA GLU A 157 -24.95 -0.15 -1.28
C GLU A 157 -24.76 1.33 -0.91
N LEU A 158 -24.52 2.22 -1.88
CA LEU A 158 -24.21 3.64 -1.64
C LEU A 158 -25.31 4.35 -0.83
N ASP A 159 -26.57 3.95 -1.03
CA ASP A 159 -27.74 4.50 -0.35
C ASP A 159 -27.76 4.22 1.17
N THR A 160 -26.91 3.30 1.65
CA THR A 160 -26.77 2.94 3.07
C THR A 160 -25.81 3.85 3.85
N LEU A 161 -25.09 4.76 3.17
CA LEU A 161 -24.10 5.62 3.79
C LEU A 161 -24.73 6.65 4.72
N ASN A 162 -24.18 6.77 5.94
CA ASN A 162 -24.48 7.88 6.83
C ASN A 162 -23.77 9.16 6.38
N GLU A 163 -24.32 10.34 6.72
CA GLU A 163 -23.75 11.63 6.33
C GLU A 163 -22.31 11.83 6.84
N ASP A 164 -22.01 11.30 8.03
CA ASP A 164 -20.70 11.43 8.68
C ASP A 164 -19.57 10.73 7.91
N SER A 165 -19.86 9.59 7.29
CA SER A 165 -18.87 8.77 6.55
C SER A 165 -18.94 8.96 5.04
N TYR A 166 -19.94 9.68 4.53
CA TYR A 166 -20.18 9.85 3.10
C TYR A 166 -18.97 10.47 2.38
N LYS A 167 -18.40 11.55 2.95
CA LYS A 167 -17.25 12.24 2.35
C LYS A 167 -16.00 11.37 2.28
N ASP A 168 -15.71 10.62 3.35
CA ASP A 168 -14.53 9.75 3.42
C ASP A 168 -14.68 8.56 2.46
N SER A 169 -15.86 7.94 2.42
CA SER A 169 -16.14 6.79 1.56
C SER A 169 -16.08 7.16 0.08
N THR A 170 -16.73 8.26 -0.30
CA THR A 170 -16.71 8.75 -1.70
C THR A 170 -15.32 9.17 -2.15
N LEU A 171 -14.51 9.78 -1.28
CA LEU A 171 -13.11 10.08 -1.57
C LEU A 171 -12.29 8.81 -1.82
N ILE A 172 -12.48 7.77 -1.02
CA ILE A 172 -11.74 6.51 -1.20
C ILE A 172 -12.20 5.77 -2.47
N MET A 173 -13.50 5.77 -2.76
CA MET A 173 -14.04 5.22 -4.01
C MET A 173 -13.48 5.94 -5.23
N GLN A 174 -13.31 7.26 -5.16
CA GLN A 174 -12.64 8.04 -6.19
C GLN A 174 -11.19 7.58 -6.39
N LEU A 175 -10.44 7.37 -5.32
CA LEU A 175 -9.05 6.86 -5.40
C LEU A 175 -8.98 5.44 -5.98
N LEU A 176 -9.93 4.56 -5.64
CA LEU A 176 -10.04 3.22 -6.26
C LEU A 176 -10.25 3.33 -7.78
N ARG A 177 -11.15 4.22 -8.22
CA ARG A 177 -11.41 4.47 -9.64
C ARG A 177 -10.19 5.04 -10.36
N ASP A 178 -9.47 5.96 -9.71
CA ASP A 178 -8.28 6.58 -10.28
C ASP A 178 -7.15 5.55 -10.48
N ASN A 179 -6.92 4.69 -9.48
CA ASN A 179 -5.99 3.57 -9.61
C ASN A 179 -6.39 2.61 -10.74
N LEU A 180 -7.67 2.22 -10.82
CA LEU A 180 -8.16 1.35 -11.89
C LEU A 180 -7.96 1.96 -13.30
N THR A 181 -8.09 3.29 -13.41
CA THR A 181 -7.87 4.00 -14.68
C THR A 181 -6.39 4.00 -15.05
N LEU A 182 -5.51 4.29 -14.07
CA LEU A 182 -4.07 4.29 -14.26
C LEU A 182 -3.56 2.91 -14.70
N TRP A 183 -3.90 1.85 -13.96
CA TRP A 183 -3.41 0.49 -14.20
C TRP A 183 -3.91 -0.10 -15.52
N LYS A 184 -5.14 0.24 -15.94
CA LYS A 184 -5.65 -0.18 -17.26
C LYS A 184 -4.98 0.54 -18.42
N GLY A 185 -4.58 1.79 -18.21
CA GLY A 185 -3.82 2.56 -19.20
C GLY A 185 -2.40 2.01 -19.39
N GLU A 186 -1.75 1.59 -18.30
CA GLU A 186 -0.41 0.98 -18.33
C GLU A 186 -0.44 -0.39 -19.04
N ASN A 187 -1.40 -1.26 -18.72
CA ASN A 187 -1.54 -2.57 -19.39
C ASN A 187 -1.82 -2.46 -20.90
N GLN A 188 -2.50 -1.41 -21.38
CA GLN A 188 -2.74 -1.21 -22.82
C GLN A 188 -1.50 -0.67 -23.56
N GLY A 189 -0.59 0.00 -22.85
CA GLY A 189 0.69 0.46 -23.41
C GLY A 189 1.68 -0.68 -23.61
N ASP A 190 1.73 -1.63 -22.67
CA ASP A 190 2.64 -2.78 -22.73
C ASP A 190 2.21 -3.83 -23.79
N GLU A 191 0.91 -3.97 -24.07
CA GLU A 191 0.42 -4.85 -25.15
C GLU A 191 0.70 -4.29 -26.56
N ALA A 192 0.84 -2.96 -26.71
CA ALA A 192 1.14 -2.33 -27.99
C ALA A 192 2.62 -2.47 -28.39
N ASP A 193 3.54 -2.53 -27.42
CA ASP A 193 4.99 -2.65 -27.66
C ASP A 193 5.44 -4.11 -27.90
N ALA A 194 4.61 -5.09 -27.54
CA ALA A 194 4.85 -6.51 -27.83
C ALA A 194 4.44 -6.95 -29.26
N GLY A 195 3.83 -6.05 -30.05
CA GLY A 195 3.26 -6.35 -31.37
C GLY A 195 4.05 -5.88 -32.59
N GLU A 196 5.08 -5.04 -32.44
CA GLU A 196 5.85 -4.44 -33.57
C GLU A 196 7.26 -5.05 -33.76
N GLY A 197 7.44 -6.32 -33.38
CA GLY A 197 8.73 -7.02 -33.43
C GLY A 197 8.86 -8.16 -34.45
N GLU A 198 7.86 -8.42 -35.30
CA GLU A 198 7.95 -9.44 -36.36
C GLU A 198 7.32 -8.93 -37.67
N ASN A 199 8.14 -8.35 -38.54
CA ASN A 199 8.10 -8.53 -40.00
C ASN A 199 9.33 -7.91 -40.67
#